data_AF-A0A0L6HU32-F1
#
_entry.id   AF-A0A0L6HU32-F1
#
_cell.length_a   1.000
_cell.length_b   1.000
_cell.length_c   1.000
_cell.angle_alpha   90.00
_cell.angle_beta   90.00
_cell.angle_gamma   90.00
#
_symmetry.space_group_name_H-M   'P 1'
#
loop_
_entity.id
_entity.type
_entity.pdbx_description
1 polymer ?
#
loop_
_entity_poly.entity_id
_entity_poly.type
_entity_poly.pdbx_seq_one_letter_code
_entity_poly.pdbx_strand_id
1 'polypeptide(L)'
;MPTPTQAEPLPPAEVHDESSVAPPRTLRDRFSPRPRVAWFVAAAAALLLTVGVTTAATSFARPVEPGVVATVPVDPDAKWSDILGERAQGSVIFEDYYGLTFVRSTAFIGPAGPEDGCLLAVSTKGLRSATIDTGFGGFSMGCPAGGFPATVQFVIDDGYPDALRERFPTGTAMKLTMRGNIVEVRVDD
;
A
#
# COMPACT_ATOMS: atom_id res chain seq x y z
N MET A 1 -37.67 -93.70 29.91
CA MET A 1 -38.11 -94.13 28.56
C MET A 1 -37.09 -93.62 27.54
N PRO A 2 -36.96 -94.26 26.36
CA PRO A 2 -35.80 -94.11 25.48
C PRO A 2 -35.96 -93.06 24.36
N THR A 3 -34.86 -92.74 23.69
CA THR A 3 -34.79 -92.00 22.41
C THR A 3 -34.69 -92.98 21.23
N PRO A 4 -35.35 -92.70 20.10
CA PRO A 4 -34.71 -92.68 18.77
C PRO A 4 -35.12 -91.42 17.97
N THR A 5 -34.38 -90.82 17.03
CA THR A 5 -33.36 -91.23 16.02
C THR A 5 -33.93 -91.58 14.63
N GLN A 6 -33.34 -90.96 13.59
CA GLN A 6 -33.61 -90.96 12.13
C GLN A 6 -34.75 -90.02 11.66
N ALA A 7 -34.74 -89.26 10.55
CA ALA A 7 -33.86 -88.97 9.39
C ALA A 7 -34.59 -89.20 8.03
N GLU A 8 -34.35 -88.28 7.07
CA GLU A 8 -34.37 -88.45 5.59
C GLU A 8 -35.75 -88.39 4.86
N PRO A 9 -35.88 -88.07 3.53
CA PRO A 9 -34.99 -87.42 2.53
C PRO A 9 -35.60 -86.18 1.79
N LEU A 10 -34.82 -85.59 0.84
CA LEU A 10 -35.21 -84.70 -0.29
C LEU A 10 -34.97 -85.44 -1.63
N PRO A 11 -35.23 -84.93 -2.86
CA PRO A 11 -35.67 -83.60 -3.34
C PRO A 11 -37.02 -83.76 -4.14
N PRO A 12 -37.40 -83.11 -5.29
CA PRO A 12 -36.81 -82.06 -6.14
C PRO A 12 -37.67 -80.78 -6.31
N ALA A 13 -38.19 -80.47 -7.51
CA ALA A 13 -38.64 -79.14 -7.94
C ALA A 13 -39.76 -79.16 -9.01
N GLU A 14 -40.58 -78.10 -9.03
CA GLU A 14 -41.06 -77.43 -10.25
C GLU A 14 -41.02 -75.90 -10.07
N VAL A 15 -40.91 -75.15 -11.17
CA VAL A 15 -40.69 -73.70 -11.23
C VAL A 15 -41.70 -73.09 -12.20
N HIS A 16 -42.38 -72.00 -11.80
CA HIS A 16 -42.89 -70.89 -12.63
C HIS A 16 -43.40 -69.81 -11.63
N ASP A 17 -42.73 -68.67 -11.43
CA ASP A 17 -42.55 -67.50 -12.31
C ASP A 17 -43.82 -66.63 -12.46
N GLU A 18 -43.89 -65.54 -11.68
CA GLU A 18 -44.45 -64.26 -12.17
C GLU A 18 -43.85 -63.03 -11.45
N SER A 19 -42.95 -62.35 -12.16
CA SER A 19 -42.80 -60.88 -12.28
C SER A 19 -42.86 -59.93 -11.05
N SER A 20 -41.70 -59.33 -10.75
CA SER A 20 -41.50 -57.88 -10.49
C SER A 20 -42.10 -57.19 -9.25
N VAL A 21 -41.23 -56.74 -8.33
CA VAL A 21 -40.92 -55.29 -8.11
C VAL A 21 -39.76 -55.14 -7.10
N ALA A 22 -38.72 -54.41 -7.53
CA ALA A 22 -37.62 -53.73 -6.79
C ALA A 22 -37.02 -54.33 -5.48
N PRO A 23 -35.68 -54.52 -5.39
CA PRO A 23 -35.02 -54.81 -4.11
C PRO A 23 -34.95 -53.55 -3.22
N PRO A 24 -35.13 -53.67 -1.89
CA PRO A 24 -34.70 -52.62 -0.97
C PRO A 24 -33.17 -52.53 -1.03
N ARG A 25 -32.67 -51.50 -1.73
CA ARG A 25 -31.24 -51.23 -1.86
C ARG A 25 -30.62 -51.04 -0.47
N THR A 26 -29.50 -51.72 -0.23
CA THR A 26 -28.71 -51.55 0.97
C THR A 26 -28.25 -50.10 1.13
N LEU A 27 -28.86 -49.37 2.06
CA LEU A 27 -28.31 -48.13 2.59
C LEU A 27 -27.14 -48.49 3.52
N ARG A 28 -25.93 -48.60 2.97
CA ARG A 28 -24.69 -48.37 3.71
C ARG A 28 -23.52 -48.01 2.79
N ASP A 29 -22.84 -46.94 3.18
CA ASP A 29 -21.47 -46.57 2.86
C ASP A 29 -21.09 -46.43 1.37
N ARG A 30 -21.77 -45.47 0.71
CA ARG A 30 -21.06 -44.65 -0.28
C ARG A 30 -20.19 -43.62 0.46
N PHE A 31 -19.03 -43.33 -0.14
CA PHE A 31 -18.04 -42.32 0.29
C PHE A 31 -17.17 -42.69 1.50
N SER A 32 -16.22 -43.61 1.28
CA SER A 32 -14.86 -43.32 1.75
C SER A 32 -14.25 -42.25 0.81
N PRO A 33 -14.01 -41.01 1.26
CA PRO A 33 -13.26 -40.06 0.45
C PRO A 33 -11.84 -40.61 0.29
N ARG A 34 -11.39 -40.78 -0.96
CA ARG A 34 -10.04 -41.30 -1.25
C ARG A 34 -9.01 -40.45 -0.50
N PRO A 35 -8.09 -41.03 0.30
CA PRO A 35 -7.23 -40.27 1.22
C PRO A 35 -6.35 -39.22 0.52
N ARG A 36 -6.08 -39.41 -0.78
CA ARG A 36 -5.39 -38.44 -1.65
C ARG A 36 -6.15 -37.13 -1.80
N VAL A 37 -7.49 -37.15 -1.93
CA VAL A 37 -8.31 -35.93 -2.10
C VAL A 37 -8.33 -35.12 -0.80
N ALA A 38 -8.47 -35.79 0.35
CA ALA A 38 -8.33 -35.14 1.66
C ALA A 38 -6.95 -34.48 1.83
N TRP A 39 -5.89 -35.14 1.35
CA TRP A 39 -4.53 -34.58 1.33
C TRP A 39 -4.40 -33.33 0.47
N PHE A 40 -4.96 -33.31 -0.76
CA PHE A 40 -4.96 -32.12 -1.60
C PHE A 40 -5.76 -30.97 -1.01
N VAL A 41 -6.91 -31.24 -0.39
CA VAL A 41 -7.72 -30.22 0.31
C VAL A 41 -6.97 -29.66 1.52
N ALA A 42 -6.31 -30.51 2.32
CA ALA A 42 -5.50 -30.06 3.45
C ALA A 42 -4.28 -29.23 3.01
N ALA A 43 -3.59 -29.64 1.94
CA ALA A 43 -2.48 -28.88 1.37
C ALA A 43 -2.92 -27.52 0.81
N ALA A 44 -4.06 -27.46 0.12
CA ALA A 44 -4.64 -26.22 -0.37
C ALA A 44 -5.07 -25.29 0.78
N ALA A 45 -5.69 -25.82 1.83
CA ALA A 45 -6.04 -25.05 3.03
C ALA A 45 -4.79 -24.50 3.74
N ALA A 46 -3.73 -25.30 3.88
CA ALA A 46 -2.46 -24.86 4.44
C ALA A 46 -1.80 -23.75 3.60
N LEU A 47 -1.82 -23.86 2.27
CA LEU A 47 -1.34 -22.82 1.35
C LEU A 47 -2.14 -21.51 1.45
N LEU A 48 -3.47 -21.59 1.55
CA LEU A 48 -4.32 -20.41 1.73
C LEU A 48 -4.08 -19.74 3.09
N LEU A 49 -3.86 -20.53 4.15
CA LEU A 49 -3.52 -20.01 5.48
C LEU A 49 -2.13 -19.35 5.50
N THR A 50 -1.10 -19.95 4.90
CA THR A 50 0.24 -19.33 4.86
C THR A 50 0.25 -18.06 4.02
N VAL A 51 -0.43 -18.03 2.87
CA VAL A 51 -0.59 -16.82 2.05
C VAL A 51 -1.36 -15.75 2.82
N GLY A 52 -2.49 -16.10 3.46
CA GLY A 52 -3.31 -15.16 4.24
C GLY A 52 -2.57 -14.58 5.46
N VAL A 53 -1.83 -15.39 6.21
CA VAL A 53 -1.00 -14.93 7.33
C VAL A 53 0.14 -14.04 6.84
N THR A 54 0.78 -14.37 5.71
CA THR A 54 1.88 -13.58 5.16
C THR A 54 1.41 -12.23 4.61
N THR A 55 0.26 -12.19 3.92
CA THR A 55 -0.31 -10.93 3.42
C THR A 55 -0.83 -10.04 4.54
N ALA A 56 -1.45 -10.62 5.59
CA ALA A 56 -1.84 -9.88 6.78
C ALA A 56 -0.61 -9.31 7.51
N ALA A 57 0.39 -10.15 7.83
CA ALA A 57 1.61 -9.72 8.51
C ALA A 57 2.36 -8.62 7.73
N THR A 58 2.45 -8.72 6.41
CA THR A 58 3.09 -7.70 5.56
C THR A 58 2.24 -6.44 5.35
N SER A 59 0.93 -6.46 5.61
CA SER A 59 0.13 -5.23 5.69
C SER A 59 0.27 -4.50 7.03
N PHE A 60 0.33 -5.24 8.15
CA PHE A 60 0.54 -4.65 9.49
C PHE A 60 1.99 -4.23 9.75
N ALA A 61 2.97 -4.83 9.06
CA ALA A 61 4.39 -4.48 9.16
C ALA A 61 4.81 -3.29 8.28
N ARG A 62 3.89 -2.67 7.53
CA ARG A 62 4.18 -1.38 6.89
C ARG A 62 4.21 -0.33 8.00
N PRO A 63 5.25 0.54 8.07
CA PRO A 63 5.15 1.76 8.86
C PRO A 63 3.85 2.46 8.47
N VAL A 64 3.06 2.87 9.47
CA VAL A 64 1.90 3.73 9.22
C VAL A 64 2.48 5.03 8.68
N GLU A 65 2.45 5.18 7.37
CA GLU A 65 3.01 6.36 6.73
C GLU A 65 2.17 7.56 7.17
N PRO A 66 2.75 8.58 7.84
CA PRO A 66 1.95 9.58 8.49
C PRO A 66 1.01 10.30 7.51
N GLY A 67 -0.14 10.73 8.03
CA GLY A 67 -1.29 11.14 7.24
C GLY A 67 -0.95 12.28 6.28
N VAL A 68 -1.51 12.24 5.06
CA VAL A 68 -1.47 13.41 4.17
C VAL A 68 -2.38 14.48 4.77
N VAL A 69 -1.79 15.59 5.21
CA VAL A 69 -2.50 16.72 5.82
C VAL A 69 -2.78 17.85 4.84
N ALA A 70 -2.05 17.92 3.73
CA ALA A 70 -2.32 18.83 2.63
C ALA A 70 -1.75 18.32 1.30
N THR A 71 -2.29 18.85 0.21
CA THR A 71 -1.75 18.71 -1.15
C THR A 71 -1.64 20.11 -1.74
N VAL A 72 -0.44 20.53 -2.12
CA VAL A 72 -0.16 21.89 -2.60
C VAL A 72 0.06 21.85 -4.11
N PRO A 73 -0.77 22.52 -4.92
CA PRO A 73 -0.66 22.51 -6.38
C PRO A 73 0.35 23.56 -6.89
N VAL A 74 0.63 23.50 -8.20
CA VAL A 74 1.38 24.56 -8.90
C VAL A 74 0.59 25.87 -8.88
N ASP A 75 1.24 26.96 -8.48
CA ASP A 75 0.69 28.31 -8.56
C ASP A 75 0.80 28.81 -10.02
N PRO A 76 -0.32 29.11 -10.71
CA PRO A 76 -0.31 29.58 -12.09
C PRO A 76 0.16 31.03 -12.24
N ASP A 77 0.04 31.84 -11.19
CA ASP A 77 0.37 33.27 -11.16
C ASP A 77 1.76 33.53 -10.54
N ALA A 78 2.42 32.49 -10.03
CA ALA A 78 3.75 32.58 -9.44
C ALA A 78 4.81 33.13 -10.41
N LYS A 79 5.42 34.24 -9.99
CA LYS A 79 6.56 34.84 -10.67
C LYS A 79 7.83 34.10 -10.29
N TRP A 80 8.60 33.69 -11.29
CA TRP A 80 9.93 33.14 -11.08
C TRP A 80 10.86 34.20 -10.48
N SER A 81 11.65 33.82 -9.48
CA SER A 81 12.54 34.72 -8.74
C SER A 81 13.99 34.51 -9.18
N ASP A 82 14.72 35.60 -9.42
CA ASP A 82 16.10 35.55 -9.94
C ASP A 82 17.07 34.79 -9.01
N ILE A 83 16.74 34.68 -7.71
CA ILE A 83 17.48 33.88 -6.72
C ILE A 83 17.50 32.37 -7.05
N LEU A 84 16.54 31.90 -7.85
CA LEU A 84 16.47 30.52 -8.35
C LEU A 84 17.32 30.29 -9.61
N GLY A 85 17.96 31.33 -10.15
CA GLY A 85 18.65 31.31 -11.44
C GLY A 85 17.69 31.32 -12.63
N GLU A 86 18.20 30.95 -13.81
CA GLU A 86 17.40 30.90 -15.03
C GLU A 86 16.31 29.82 -14.95
N ARG A 87 15.08 30.13 -15.39
CA ARG A 87 13.96 29.19 -15.36
C ARG A 87 14.09 28.13 -16.46
N ALA A 88 14.65 26.99 -16.11
CA ALA A 88 14.69 25.84 -16.99
C ALA A 88 13.29 25.28 -17.30
N GLN A 89 13.13 24.67 -18.49
CA GLN A 89 11.88 24.05 -18.92
C GLN A 89 11.41 23.00 -17.90
N GLY A 90 10.10 22.95 -17.65
CA GLY A 90 9.51 22.09 -16.62
C GLY A 90 9.59 22.63 -15.19
N SER A 91 10.40 23.66 -14.92
CA SER A 91 10.50 24.28 -13.59
C SER A 91 9.26 25.12 -13.26
N VAL A 92 8.72 24.91 -12.05
CA VAL A 92 7.47 25.52 -11.56
C VAL A 92 7.59 25.88 -10.07
N ILE A 93 6.74 26.80 -9.64
CA ILE A 93 6.57 27.21 -8.25
C ILE A 93 5.19 26.72 -7.80
N PHE A 94 5.10 26.22 -6.57
CA PHE A 94 3.86 25.77 -5.95
C PHE A 94 3.27 26.89 -5.09
N GLU A 95 1.98 26.76 -4.74
CA GLU A 95 1.29 27.72 -3.85
C GLU A 95 2.00 27.87 -2.49
N ASP A 96 1.77 29.01 -1.83
CA ASP A 96 2.26 29.22 -0.46
C ASP A 96 1.60 28.24 0.51
N TYR A 97 2.42 27.59 1.31
CA TYR A 97 2.01 26.69 2.38
C TYR A 97 2.53 27.21 3.73
N TYR A 98 1.71 28.05 4.37
CA TYR A 98 2.00 28.66 5.68
C TYR A 98 3.35 29.41 5.73
N GLY A 99 3.70 30.13 4.66
CA GLY A 99 4.97 30.86 4.54
C GLY A 99 6.16 30.02 4.05
N LEU A 100 5.96 28.74 3.72
CA LEU A 100 6.87 27.98 2.85
C LEU A 100 6.38 28.04 1.40
N THR A 101 7.29 28.16 0.45
CA THR A 101 7.03 27.93 -0.98
C THR A 101 7.82 26.71 -1.42
N PHE A 102 7.21 25.88 -2.28
CA PHE A 102 7.92 24.79 -2.92
C PHE A 102 8.28 25.15 -4.36
N VAL A 103 9.41 24.62 -4.85
CA VAL A 103 9.90 24.85 -6.22
C VAL A 103 10.32 23.52 -6.82
N ARG A 104 9.85 23.21 -8.02
CA ARG A 104 10.45 22.18 -8.87
C ARG A 104 11.51 22.86 -9.73
N SER A 105 12.77 22.47 -9.57
CA SER A 105 13.86 22.93 -10.45
C SER A 105 14.47 21.76 -11.21
N THR A 106 14.53 21.88 -12.53
CA THR A 106 15.15 20.90 -13.44
C THR A 106 16.63 21.21 -13.75
N ALA A 107 17.18 22.32 -13.24
CA ALA A 107 18.54 22.77 -13.55
C ALA A 107 19.47 22.98 -12.34
N PHE A 108 18.96 22.96 -11.10
CA PHE A 108 19.78 23.35 -9.94
C PHE A 108 20.94 22.38 -9.64
N ILE A 109 20.71 21.06 -9.76
CA ILE A 109 21.74 20.03 -9.54
C ILE A 109 21.52 18.81 -10.45
N GLY A 110 22.44 18.57 -11.38
CA GLY A 110 22.58 17.30 -12.12
C GLY A 110 21.55 17.03 -13.23
N PRO A 111 21.69 15.90 -13.96
CA PRO A 111 20.79 15.51 -15.04
C PRO A 111 19.50 14.89 -14.48
N ALA A 112 18.72 15.71 -13.77
CA ALA A 112 17.30 15.47 -13.59
C ALA A 112 16.64 15.28 -14.96
N GLY A 113 15.81 14.25 -15.11
CA GLY A 113 14.98 14.10 -16.31
C GLY A 113 14.01 15.30 -16.43
N PRO A 114 13.51 15.63 -17.64
CA PRO A 114 12.62 16.78 -17.83
C PRO A 114 11.33 16.72 -16.99
N GLU A 115 10.89 15.52 -16.61
CA GLU A 115 9.75 15.26 -15.72
C GLU A 115 10.14 15.26 -14.22
N ASP A 116 11.42 14.98 -13.93
CA ASP A 116 11.94 14.56 -12.62
C ASP A 116 12.83 15.65 -11.98
N GLY A 117 12.31 16.88 -11.87
CA GLY A 117 13.01 17.99 -11.22
C GLY A 117 13.23 17.77 -9.71
N CYS A 118 14.25 18.41 -9.14
CA CYS A 118 14.45 18.44 -7.69
C CYS A 118 13.38 19.30 -7.02
N LEU A 119 12.90 18.85 -5.85
CA LEU A 119 12.02 19.59 -4.98
C LEU A 119 12.88 20.45 -4.03
N LEU A 120 12.66 21.76 -4.04
CA LEU A 120 13.16 22.68 -3.02
C LEU A 120 11.99 23.17 -2.16
N ALA A 121 12.22 23.28 -0.85
CA ALA A 121 11.37 23.99 0.08
C ALA A 121 12.13 25.21 0.60
N VAL A 122 11.52 26.40 0.47
CA VAL A 122 12.11 27.70 0.79
C VAL A 122 11.13 28.56 1.61
N SER A 123 11.63 29.51 2.38
CA SER A 123 10.80 30.57 2.95
C SER A 123 10.19 31.41 1.81
N THR A 124 8.86 31.57 1.79
CA THR A 124 8.17 32.43 0.83
C THR A 124 8.66 33.88 0.91
N LYS A 125 8.98 34.34 2.13
CA LYS A 125 9.53 35.67 2.37
C LYS A 125 10.90 35.83 1.70
N GLY A 126 11.80 34.86 1.88
CA GLY A 126 13.12 34.85 1.24
C GLY A 126 13.05 34.76 -0.29
N LEU A 127 12.14 33.92 -0.81
CA LEU A 127 11.93 33.78 -2.26
C LEU A 127 11.43 35.08 -2.90
N ARG A 128 10.49 35.78 -2.25
CA ARG A 128 9.92 37.07 -2.72
C ARG A 128 10.86 38.26 -2.52
N SER A 129 11.70 38.25 -1.49
CA SER A 129 12.69 39.30 -1.24
C SER A 129 13.99 39.14 -2.04
N ALA A 130 14.12 38.05 -2.80
CA ALA A 130 15.36 37.62 -3.46
C ALA A 130 16.58 37.61 -2.50
N THR A 131 16.31 37.38 -1.20
CA THR A 131 17.31 37.37 -0.13
C THR A 131 17.23 36.04 0.60
N ILE A 132 18.37 35.37 0.78
CA ILE A 132 18.43 34.19 1.64
C ILE A 132 18.28 34.67 3.10
N ASP A 133 17.06 34.60 3.64
CA ASP A 133 16.81 34.79 5.07
C ASP A 133 17.68 33.77 5.85
N THR A 134 18.33 34.22 6.93
CA THR A 134 19.19 33.36 7.77
C THR A 134 18.42 32.56 8.82
N GLY A 135 17.11 32.80 8.96
CA GLY A 135 16.16 31.92 9.65
C GLY A 135 15.49 30.99 8.64
N PHE A 136 15.47 29.69 8.96
CA PHE A 136 15.43 28.57 8.01
C PHE A 136 16.69 28.58 7.11
N GLY A 137 17.61 27.65 7.37
CA GLY A 137 19.00 27.68 6.89
C GLY A 137 19.18 27.54 5.37
N GLY A 138 18.85 28.57 4.61
CA GLY A 138 18.92 28.60 3.16
C GLY A 138 17.68 27.98 2.50
N PHE A 139 17.70 26.65 2.37
CA PHE A 139 16.64 25.87 1.74
C PHE A 139 16.79 24.39 2.10
N SER A 140 15.69 23.64 2.07
CA SER A 140 15.74 22.17 2.08
C SER A 140 15.52 21.65 0.66
N MET A 141 16.27 20.62 0.24
CA MET A 141 16.22 20.08 -1.12
C MET A 141 16.23 18.56 -1.13
N GLY A 142 15.45 17.97 -2.04
CA GLY A 142 15.47 16.55 -2.35
C GLY A 142 15.28 16.32 -3.84
N CYS A 143 16.21 15.61 -4.47
CA CYS A 143 16.12 15.22 -5.87
C CYS A 143 15.53 13.81 -6.02
N PRO A 144 14.84 13.50 -7.12
CA PRO A 144 14.35 12.15 -7.40
C PRO A 144 15.51 11.21 -7.78
N ALA A 145 15.26 9.90 -7.68
CA ALA A 145 16.24 8.87 -8.03
C ALA A 145 15.55 7.66 -8.65
N GLY A 146 15.42 7.62 -9.97
CA GLY A 146 14.70 6.56 -10.68
C GLY A 146 13.24 6.49 -10.24
N GLY A 147 12.80 5.36 -9.69
CA GLY A 147 11.43 5.19 -9.18
C GLY A 147 11.10 5.95 -7.88
N PHE A 148 12.08 6.61 -7.25
CA PHE A 148 11.88 7.38 -6.03
C PHE A 148 11.58 8.85 -6.33
N PRO A 149 10.43 9.39 -5.89
CA PRO A 149 10.06 10.79 -6.13
C PRO A 149 10.90 11.76 -5.31
N ALA A 150 11.05 12.98 -5.82
CA ALA A 150 11.68 14.09 -5.10
C ALA A 150 10.98 14.30 -3.75
N THR A 151 11.73 14.14 -2.66
CA THR A 151 11.20 14.16 -1.29
C THR A 151 12.10 14.96 -0.38
N VAL A 152 11.51 15.88 0.38
CA VAL A 152 12.15 16.68 1.44
C VAL A 152 11.56 16.27 2.78
N GLN A 153 12.38 16.16 3.81
CA GLN A 153 11.93 15.86 5.17
C GLN A 153 12.72 16.66 6.20
N PHE A 154 12.05 17.13 7.23
CA PHE A 154 12.63 17.94 8.30
C PHE A 154 11.81 17.85 9.59
N VAL A 155 12.37 18.36 10.68
CA VAL A 155 11.62 18.64 11.92
C VAL A 155 11.45 20.15 12.00
N ILE A 156 10.26 20.61 12.38
CA ILE A 156 9.98 22.04 12.55
C ILE A 156 10.74 22.56 13.78
N ASP A 157 11.53 23.61 13.57
CA ASP A 157 12.27 24.33 14.60
C ASP A 157 11.89 25.83 14.60
N ASP A 158 12.46 26.59 15.54
CA ASP A 158 12.14 28.02 15.72
C ASP A 158 12.60 28.92 14.55
N GLY A 159 13.36 28.39 13.60
CA GLY A 159 13.72 29.07 12.35
C GLY A 159 12.63 29.04 11.28
N TYR A 160 11.58 28.24 11.44
CA TYR A 160 10.48 28.13 10.46
C TYR A 160 9.47 29.30 10.57
N PRO A 161 8.71 29.59 9.49
CA PRO A 161 7.72 30.66 9.48
C PRO A 161 6.69 30.52 10.60
N ASP A 162 6.32 31.64 11.23
CA ASP A 162 5.39 31.70 12.37
C ASP A 162 4.06 30.99 12.06
N ALA A 163 3.47 31.24 10.89
CA ALA A 163 2.22 30.61 10.46
C ALA A 163 2.32 29.07 10.33
N LEU A 164 3.50 28.54 10.01
CA LEU A 164 3.74 27.10 10.00
C LEU A 164 3.83 26.56 11.43
N ARG A 165 4.56 27.26 12.32
CA ARG A 165 4.76 26.87 13.73
C ARG A 165 3.48 26.98 14.57
N GLU A 166 2.60 27.93 14.26
CA GLU A 166 1.25 28.04 14.82
C GLU A 166 0.35 26.86 14.44
N ARG A 167 0.56 26.29 13.24
CA ARG A 167 -0.23 25.15 12.73
C ARG A 167 0.35 23.79 13.14
N PHE A 168 1.68 23.69 13.15
CA PHE A 168 2.46 22.49 13.41
C PHE A 168 3.59 22.85 14.39
N PRO A 169 3.48 22.49 15.69
CA PRO A 169 4.42 22.93 16.71
C PRO A 169 5.89 22.55 16.45
N THR A 170 6.81 23.31 17.05
CA THR A 170 8.24 22.95 17.13
C THR A 170 8.39 21.51 17.63
N GLY A 171 9.09 20.66 16.87
CA GLY A 171 9.22 19.23 17.11
C GLY A 171 8.41 18.33 16.18
N THR A 172 7.38 18.83 15.49
CA THR A 172 6.65 18.04 14.47
C THR A 172 7.57 17.68 13.30
N ALA A 173 7.64 16.39 12.96
CA ALA A 173 8.36 15.94 11.77
C ALA A 173 7.46 16.05 10.53
N MET A 174 7.97 16.64 9.46
CA MET A 174 7.24 16.86 8.21
C MET A 174 7.96 16.19 7.04
N LYS A 175 7.18 15.59 6.14
CA LYS A 175 7.65 15.03 4.86
C LYS A 175 6.85 15.61 3.71
N LEU A 176 7.58 16.11 2.72
CA LEU A 176 7.08 16.71 1.48
C LEU A 176 7.46 15.80 0.32
N THR A 177 6.50 15.30 -0.45
CA THR A 177 6.77 14.44 -1.61
C THR A 177 6.15 15.03 -2.87
N MET A 178 6.97 15.32 -3.88
CA MET A 178 6.48 15.83 -5.16
C MET A 178 5.92 14.70 -6.03
N ARG A 179 4.72 14.88 -6.56
CA ARG A 179 4.03 13.96 -7.48
C ARG A 179 3.55 14.73 -8.70
N GLY A 180 4.43 14.90 -9.69
CA GLY A 180 4.15 15.73 -10.87
C GLY A 180 3.92 17.19 -10.47
N ASN A 181 2.69 17.69 -10.66
CA ASN A 181 2.29 19.08 -10.39
C ASN A 181 1.59 19.28 -9.02
N ILE A 182 1.80 18.37 -8.07
CA ILE A 182 1.42 18.54 -6.65
C ILE A 182 2.58 18.18 -5.70
N VAL A 183 2.59 18.78 -4.51
CA VAL A 183 3.40 18.36 -3.36
C VAL A 183 2.45 17.81 -2.29
N GLU A 184 2.60 16.53 -1.93
CA GLU A 184 1.95 15.94 -0.76
C GLU A 184 2.69 16.36 0.51
N VAL A 185 1.97 16.91 1.48
CA VAL A 185 2.48 17.25 2.82
C VAL A 185 1.97 16.21 3.82
N ARG A 186 2.90 15.61 4.56
CA ARG A 186 2.63 14.65 5.64
C ARG A 186 3.33 15.11 6.91
N VAL A 187 2.71 14.86 8.06
CA VAL A 187 3.30 15.14 9.38
C VAL A 187 3.18 13.92 10.28
N ASP A 188 4.20 13.68 11.08
CA ASP A 188 4.23 12.68 12.17
C ASP A 188 3.63 13.34 13.42
N ASP A 189 2.50 12.81 13.90
CA ASP A 189 1.69 13.25 15.05
C ASP A 189 1.70 12.17 16.16
#